data_AF-A0A831XMV5-F1
#
_entry.id   AF-A0A831XMV5-F1
#
_cell.length_a   1.000
_cell.length_b   1.000
_cell.length_c   1.000
_cell.angle_alpha   90.00
_cell.angle_beta   90.00
_cell.angle_gamma   90.00
#
_symmetry.space_group_name_H-M   'P 1'
#
loop_
_entity.id
_entity.type
_entity.pdbx_description
1 polymer ?
#
loop_
_entity_poly.entity_id
_entity_poly.type
_entity_poly.pdbx_seq_one_letter_code
_entity_poly.pdbx_strand_id
1 'polypeptide(L)'
;MIFGTGIDIVDITRFERLLEEGNVRLFERLFTVHEQEYCAGKARSAQHYALRFAAKEAFLKACGLGLREGLTWHDVEVVNDTLGKPELRLHGKALQIFTDMDLSRTFVSLSHDGNFAVAMVVLERA
;
A
#
# COMPACT_ATOMS: atom_id res chain seq x y z
N MET A 1 -21.34 -7.34 -2.08
CA MET A 1 -20.73 -8.57 -1.49
C MET A 1 -19.20 -8.47 -1.47
N ILE A 2 -18.51 -9.18 -0.58
CA ILE A 2 -17.03 -9.25 -0.61
C ILE A 2 -16.58 -9.87 -1.94
N PHE A 3 -15.70 -9.17 -2.66
CA PHE A 3 -15.05 -9.66 -3.87
C PHE A 3 -13.78 -10.45 -3.54
N GLY A 4 -12.92 -9.87 -2.71
CA GLY A 4 -11.62 -10.44 -2.41
C GLY A 4 -10.98 -9.81 -1.18
N THR A 5 -10.02 -10.53 -0.61
CA THR A 5 -9.27 -10.10 0.57
C THR A 5 -7.79 -10.34 0.35
N GLY A 6 -6.95 -9.51 0.93
CA GLY A 6 -5.51 -9.69 0.91
C GLY A 6 -4.87 -9.22 2.20
N ILE A 7 -3.83 -9.93 2.62
CA ILE A 7 -3.03 -9.60 3.79
C ILE A 7 -1.55 -9.68 3.41
N ASP A 8 -0.75 -8.76 3.94
CA ASP A 8 0.69 -8.80 3.80
C ASP A 8 1.40 -8.37 5.09
N ILE A 9 2.55 -8.99 5.34
CA ILE A 9 3.43 -8.70 6.46
C ILE A 9 4.83 -8.39 5.94
N VAL A 10 5.41 -7.33 6.47
CA VAL A 10 6.66 -6.76 6.00
C VAL A 10 7.58 -6.56 7.19
N ASP A 11 8.83 -6.98 7.04
CA ASP A 11 9.90 -6.69 7.99
C ASP A 11 10.33 -5.22 7.86
N ILE A 12 10.14 -4.45 8.94
CA ILE A 12 10.49 -3.03 9.02
C ILE A 12 12.01 -2.85 8.90
N THR A 13 12.81 -3.79 9.43
CA THR A 13 14.28 -3.68 9.42
C THR A 13 14.85 -3.70 8.00
N ARG A 14 14.14 -4.32 7.06
CA ARG A 14 14.48 -4.25 5.64
C ARG A 14 14.37 -2.82 5.12
N PHE A 15 13.34 -2.08 5.52
CA PHE A 15 13.17 -0.68 5.12
C PHE A 15 14.14 0.25 5.85
N GLU A 16 14.49 -0.04 7.10
CA GLU A 16 15.55 0.67 7.82
C GLU A 16 16.87 0.56 7.04
N ARG A 17 17.29 -0.66 6.71
CA ARG A 17 18.51 -0.89 5.93
C ARG A 17 18.49 -0.18 4.57
N LEU A 18 17.35 -0.24 3.85
CA LEU A 18 17.22 0.41 2.55
C LEU A 18 17.34 1.94 2.62
N LEU A 19 16.86 2.56 3.70
CA LEU A 19 17.01 3.98 3.96
C LEU A 19 18.46 4.33 4.31
N GLU A 20 19.10 3.54 5.18
CA GLU A 20 20.51 3.72 5.57
C GLU A 20 21.47 3.60 4.38
N GLU A 21 21.19 2.66 3.47
CA GLU A 21 21.93 2.46 2.22
C GLU A 21 21.63 3.54 1.15
N GLY A 22 20.66 4.44 1.38
CA GLY A 22 20.35 5.54 0.47
C GLY A 22 19.72 5.10 -0.86
N ASN A 23 18.88 4.06 -0.87
CA ASN A 23 18.31 3.46 -2.09
C ASN A 23 17.21 4.32 -2.77
N VAL A 24 17.47 5.59 -3.08
CA VAL A 24 16.49 6.56 -3.61
C VAL A 24 15.67 6.01 -4.78
N ARG A 25 16.32 5.41 -5.79
CA ARG A 25 15.63 4.85 -6.97
C ARG A 25 14.62 3.77 -6.65
N LEU A 26 14.84 3.01 -5.58
CA LEU A 26 13.88 2.00 -5.14
C LEU A 26 12.64 2.67 -4.53
N PHE A 27 12.83 3.67 -3.67
CA PHE A 27 11.71 4.40 -3.08
C PHE A 27 10.89 5.13 -4.15
N GLU A 28 11.54 5.75 -5.13
CA GLU A 28 10.89 6.36 -6.30
C GLU A 28 10.11 5.37 -7.18
N ARG A 29 10.46 4.09 -7.15
CA ARG A 29 9.75 3.03 -7.88
C ARG A 29 8.55 2.50 -7.09
N LEU A 30 8.65 2.48 -5.76
CA LEU A 30 7.68 1.84 -4.87
C LEU A 30 6.60 2.81 -4.36
N PHE A 31 6.94 4.09 -4.20
CA PHE A 31 6.11 5.06 -3.49
C PHE A 31 5.88 6.30 -4.33
N THR A 32 4.63 6.79 -4.30
CA THR A 32 4.30 8.08 -4.90
C THR A 32 5.09 9.19 -4.20
N VAL A 33 5.24 10.35 -4.87
CA VAL A 33 5.88 11.53 -4.26
C VAL A 33 5.19 11.89 -2.94
N HIS A 34 3.86 11.86 -2.90
CA HIS A 34 3.09 12.17 -1.71
C HIS A 34 3.28 11.14 -0.58
N GLU A 35 3.41 9.85 -0.89
CA GLU A 35 3.77 8.85 0.12
C GLU A 35 5.19 9.06 0.66
N GLN A 36 6.14 9.42 -0.20
CA GLN A 36 7.53 9.70 0.21
C GLN A 36 7.58 10.91 1.14
N GLU A 37 6.92 12.02 0.77
CA GLU A 37 6.82 13.21 1.61
C GLU A 37 6.18 12.89 2.96
N TYR A 38 5.07 12.14 2.95
CA TYR A 38 4.41 11.71 4.18
C TYR A 38 5.35 10.89 5.05
N CYS A 39 6.03 9.88 4.50
CA CYS A 39 6.86 8.96 5.27
C CYS A 39 8.15 9.63 5.76
N ALA A 40 8.75 10.52 4.96
CA ALA A 40 9.95 11.27 5.34
C ALA A 40 9.68 12.22 6.52
N GLY A 41 8.45 12.75 6.62
CA GLY A 41 8.02 13.61 7.72
C GLY A 41 7.73 12.90 9.05
N LYS A 42 7.91 11.57 9.15
CA LYS A 42 7.60 10.79 10.36
C LYS A 42 8.86 10.39 11.11
N ALA A 43 8.77 10.41 12.45
CA ALA A 43 9.86 10.00 13.34
C ALA A 43 10.34 8.56 13.07
N ARG A 44 9.45 7.65 12.67
CA ARG A 44 9.77 6.26 12.30
C ARG A 44 9.54 6.02 10.82
N SER A 45 10.30 6.70 9.97
CA SER A 45 10.09 6.68 8.51
C SER A 45 10.03 5.27 7.91
N ALA A 46 10.95 4.38 8.29
CA ALA A 46 11.00 2.99 7.82
C ALA A 46 9.69 2.23 8.10
N GLN A 47 9.15 2.35 9.31
CA GLN A 47 7.89 1.73 9.71
C GLN A 47 6.73 2.21 8.81
N HIS A 48 6.69 3.51 8.51
CA HIS A 48 5.67 4.04 7.61
C HIS A 48 5.84 3.49 6.19
N TYR A 49 7.04 3.51 5.61
CA TYR A 49 7.25 2.90 4.29
C TYR A 49 6.86 1.43 4.25
N ALA A 50 7.23 0.64 5.26
CA ALA A 50 6.87 -0.76 5.38
C ALA A 50 5.34 -0.98 5.41
N LEU A 51 4.60 -0.15 6.15
CA LEU A 51 3.13 -0.20 6.20
C LEU A 51 2.49 0.11 4.84
N ARG A 52 3.03 1.08 4.10
CA ARG A 52 2.52 1.43 2.77
C ARG A 52 2.82 0.32 1.76
N PHE A 53 4.02 -0.26 1.81
CA PHE A 53 4.37 -1.40 0.99
C PHE A 53 3.44 -2.60 1.26
N ALA A 54 3.23 -2.94 2.54
CA ALA A 54 2.31 -4.00 2.95
C ALA A 54 0.89 -3.76 2.42
N ALA A 55 0.38 -2.53 2.49
CA ALA A 55 -0.95 -2.19 2.01
C ALA A 55 -1.10 -2.38 0.49
N LYS A 56 -0.08 -1.99 -0.28
CA LYS A 56 -0.07 -2.18 -1.74
C LYS A 56 -0.04 -3.66 -2.10
N GLU A 57 0.83 -4.44 -1.47
CA GLU A 57 0.86 -5.90 -1.64
C GLU A 57 -0.47 -6.57 -1.26
N ALA A 58 -1.06 -6.16 -0.12
CA ALA A 58 -2.36 -6.65 0.33
C ALA A 58 -3.48 -6.33 -0.69
N PHE A 59 -3.47 -5.13 -1.29
CA PHE A 59 -4.40 -4.79 -2.36
C PHE A 59 -4.22 -5.68 -3.59
N LEU A 60 -2.98 -5.87 -4.05
CA LEU A 60 -2.68 -6.72 -5.21
C LEU A 60 -3.13 -8.17 -4.99
N LYS A 61 -3.01 -8.69 -3.77
CA LYS A 61 -3.53 -10.01 -3.37
C LYS A 61 -5.05 -10.04 -3.37
N ALA A 62 -5.71 -9.00 -2.86
CA ALA A 62 -7.16 -8.91 -2.85
C ALA A 62 -7.77 -8.87 -4.27
N CYS A 63 -7.06 -8.28 -5.25
CA CYS A 63 -7.44 -8.32 -6.66
C CYS A 63 -7.13 -9.67 -7.34
N GLY A 64 -6.21 -10.48 -6.80
CA GLY A 64 -5.77 -11.74 -7.40
C GLY A 64 -4.85 -11.60 -8.62
N LEU A 65 -4.31 -10.40 -8.89
CA LEU A 65 -3.57 -10.10 -10.12
C LEU A 65 -2.05 -9.96 -9.94
N GLY A 66 -1.56 -9.63 -8.73
CA GLY A 66 -0.18 -9.21 -8.55
C GLY A 66 0.16 -7.97 -9.41
N LEU A 67 1.45 -7.69 -9.67
CA LEU A 67 1.90 -6.62 -10.59
C LEU A 67 1.79 -7.00 -12.07
N ARG A 68 0.73 -7.72 -12.46
CA ARG A 68 0.49 -8.11 -13.86
C ARG A 68 -0.42 -7.09 -14.54
N GLU A 69 -0.70 -7.27 -15.82
CA GLU A 69 -1.63 -6.42 -16.58
C GLU A 69 -1.24 -4.94 -16.65
N GLY A 70 0.05 -4.61 -16.48
CA GLY A 70 0.54 -3.24 -16.47
C GLY A 70 0.33 -2.49 -15.15
N LEU A 71 -0.06 -3.18 -14.07
CA LEU A 71 -0.08 -2.61 -12.72
C LEU A 71 1.32 -2.22 -12.27
N THR A 72 1.39 -1.05 -11.65
CA THR A 72 2.59 -0.49 -11.03
C THR A 72 2.31 -0.19 -9.57
N TRP A 73 3.37 -0.01 -8.79
CA TRP A 73 3.24 0.39 -7.38
C TRP A 73 2.57 1.74 -7.19
N HIS A 74 2.61 2.61 -8.19
CA HIS A 74 2.03 3.96 -8.11
C HIS A 74 0.53 3.97 -8.41
N ASP A 75 0.00 2.87 -8.96
CA ASP A 75 -1.44 2.73 -9.17
C ASP A 75 -2.22 2.57 -7.86
N VAL A 76 -1.53 2.25 -6.76
CA VAL A 76 -2.14 2.11 -5.43
C VAL A 76 -1.38 3.02 -4.48
N GLU A 77 -2.08 3.99 -3.92
CA GLU A 77 -1.53 4.96 -2.97
C GLU A 77 -2.24 4.84 -1.63
N VAL A 78 -1.47 4.78 -0.54
CA VAL A 78 -2.03 4.84 0.81
C VAL A 78 -2.11 6.29 1.26
N VAL A 79 -3.31 6.73 1.59
CA VAL A 79 -3.57 8.05 2.18
C VAL A 79 -4.18 7.90 3.57
N ASN A 80 -4.25 9.00 4.32
CA ASN A 80 -4.95 9.04 5.59
C ASN A 80 -6.03 10.12 5.52
N ASP A 81 -7.19 9.86 6.12
CA ASP A 81 -8.22 10.89 6.30
C ASP A 81 -7.83 11.91 7.39
N THR A 82 -8.70 12.88 7.65
CA THR A 82 -8.47 13.92 8.65
C THR A 82 -8.38 13.41 10.09
N LEU A 83 -8.90 12.20 10.36
CA LEU A 83 -8.84 11.53 11.66
C LEU A 83 -7.68 10.52 11.75
N GLY A 84 -6.92 10.36 10.67
CA GLY A 84 -5.78 9.45 10.59
C GLY A 84 -6.13 8.02 10.15
N LYS A 85 -7.37 7.72 9.81
CA LYS A 85 -7.76 6.41 9.27
C LYS A 85 -7.12 6.21 7.89
N PRO A 86 -6.49 5.06 7.61
CA PRO A 86 -5.89 4.79 6.31
C PRO A 86 -6.96 4.49 5.24
N GLU A 87 -6.70 4.94 4.02
CA GLU A 87 -7.52 4.66 2.83
C GLU A 87 -6.63 4.35 1.62
N LEU A 88 -7.18 3.65 0.62
CA LEU A 88 -6.51 3.40 -0.65
C LEU A 88 -7.06 4.34 -1.71
N ARG A 89 -6.19 5.17 -2.27
CA ARG A 89 -6.47 5.93 -3.49
C ARG A 89 -5.91 5.16 -4.68
N LEU A 90 -6.80 4.81 -5.61
CA LEU A 90 -6.45 4.07 -6.80
C LEU A 90 -6.24 5.01 -7.98
N HIS A 91 -5.20 4.74 -8.76
CA HIS A 91 -4.82 5.48 -9.95
C HIS A 91 -4.67 4.53 -11.13
N GLY A 92 -4.56 5.10 -12.34
CA GLY A 92 -4.14 4.40 -13.54
C GLY A 92 -4.78 3.02 -13.72
N LYS A 93 -3.93 1.98 -13.80
CA LYS A 93 -4.39 0.62 -14.10
C LYS A 93 -5.21 0.01 -12.97
N ALA A 94 -4.90 0.32 -11.70
CA ALA A 94 -5.66 -0.20 -10.57
C ALA A 94 -7.08 0.37 -10.54
N LEU A 95 -7.26 1.66 -10.84
CA LEU A 95 -8.58 2.27 -10.93
C LEU A 95 -9.40 1.68 -12.09
N GLN A 96 -8.75 1.43 -13.24
CA GLN A 96 -9.41 0.76 -14.37
C GLN A 96 -9.87 -0.65 -13.99
N ILE A 97 -9.00 -1.47 -13.41
CA ILE A 97 -9.36 -2.82 -12.94
C ILE A 97 -10.49 -2.76 -11.91
N PHE A 98 -10.43 -1.82 -10.98
CA PHE A 98 -11.46 -1.64 -9.96
C PHE A 98 -12.83 -1.37 -10.59
N THR A 99 -12.86 -0.56 -11.66
CA THR A 99 -14.07 -0.27 -12.42
C THR A 99 -14.53 -1.46 -13.26
N ASP A 100 -13.62 -2.10 -14.00
CA ASP A 100 -13.93 -3.23 -14.89
C ASP A 100 -14.44 -4.47 -14.12
N MET A 101 -14.00 -4.64 -12.87
CA MET A 101 -14.45 -5.69 -11.96
C MET A 101 -15.72 -5.33 -11.16
N ASP A 102 -16.34 -4.17 -11.44
CA ASP A 102 -17.53 -3.65 -10.75
C ASP A 102 -17.34 -3.55 -9.21
N LEU A 103 -16.14 -3.18 -8.79
CA LEU A 103 -15.83 -2.97 -7.38
C LEU A 103 -16.35 -1.61 -6.93
N SER A 104 -16.84 -1.56 -5.70
CA SER A 104 -17.50 -0.38 -5.14
C SER A 104 -16.79 0.22 -3.93
N ARG A 105 -16.09 -0.59 -3.13
CA ARG A 105 -15.35 -0.09 -1.95
C ARG A 105 -14.04 -0.83 -1.72
N THR A 106 -13.08 -0.07 -1.20
CA THR A 106 -11.84 -0.57 -0.60
C THR A 106 -11.89 -0.34 0.91
N PHE A 107 -11.46 -1.33 1.68
CA PHE A 107 -11.18 -1.18 3.10
C PHE A 107 -9.74 -1.58 3.33
N VAL A 108 -9.00 -0.75 4.06
CA VAL A 108 -7.63 -1.05 4.47
C VAL A 108 -7.49 -0.86 5.97
N SER A 109 -6.76 -1.76 6.61
CA SER A 109 -6.35 -1.64 8.00
C SER A 109 -4.85 -1.91 8.10
N LEU A 110 -4.17 -1.09 8.88
CA LEU A 110 -2.72 -1.09 9.05
C LEU A 110 -2.42 -1.33 10.53
N SER A 111 -1.44 -2.17 10.82
CA SER A 111 -0.94 -2.36 12.19
C SER A 111 0.56 -2.65 12.17
N HIS A 112 1.22 -2.44 13.29
CA HIS A 112 2.62 -2.81 13.45
C HIS A 112 2.89 -3.21 14.90
N ASP A 113 3.82 -4.13 15.10
CA ASP A 113 4.37 -4.44 16.41
C ASP A 113 5.78 -5.02 16.26
N GLY A 114 6.66 -4.70 17.21
CA GLY A 114 8.09 -4.99 17.10
C GLY A 114 8.66 -4.53 15.75
N ASN A 115 9.17 -5.48 14.97
CA ASN A 115 9.80 -5.24 13.67
C ASN A 115 8.88 -5.57 12.49
N PHE A 116 7.58 -5.76 12.71
CA PHE A 116 6.65 -6.14 11.65
C PHE A 116 5.62 -5.06 11.39
N ALA A 117 5.42 -4.77 10.11
CA ALA A 117 4.30 -3.99 9.59
C ALA A 117 3.32 -4.96 8.90
N VAL A 118 2.03 -4.81 9.16
CA VAL A 118 0.98 -5.64 8.55
C VAL A 118 -0.11 -4.75 7.95
N ALA A 119 -0.64 -5.18 6.82
CA ALA A 119 -1.82 -4.56 6.21
C ALA A 119 -2.83 -5.62 5.78
N MET A 120 -4.10 -5.32 5.98
CA MET A 120 -5.24 -6.10 5.51
C MET A 120 -6.08 -5.24 4.58
N VAL A 121 -6.48 -5.80 3.45
CA VAL A 121 -7.37 -5.17 2.47
C VAL A 121 -8.59 -6.04 2.21
N VAL A 122 -9.76 -5.42 2.16
CA VAL A 122 -11.02 -6.02 1.70
C VAL A 122 -11.56 -5.20 0.54
N LEU A 123 -11.94 -5.88 -0.53
CA LEU A 123 -12.59 -5.29 -1.69
C LEU A 123 -14.05 -5.75 -1.72
N GLU A 124 -14.96 -4.82 -1.89
CA GLU A 124 -16.38 -5.10 -2.09
C GLU A 124 -16.82 -4.74 -3.50
N ARG A 125 -17.78 -5.51 -4.02
CA ARG A 125 -18.60 -5.17 -5.19
C ARG A 125 -20.04 -4.92 -4.74
N ALA A 126 -20.84 -4.23 -5.55
CA ALA A 126 -22.27 -4.07 -5.28
C ALA A 126 -22.96 -5.44 -5.09
#